data_AF-A0A1F4QU12-F1
#
_entry.id   AF-A0A1F4QU12-F1
#
_cell.length_a   1.000
_cell.length_b   1.000
_cell.length_c   1.000
_cell.angle_alpha   90.00
_cell.angle_beta   90.00
_cell.angle_gamma   90.00
#
_symmetry.space_group_name_H-M   'P 1'
#
loop_
_entity.id
_entity.type
_entity.pdbx_description
1 polymer ?
#
loop_
_entity_poly.entity_id
_entity_poly.type
_entity_poly.pdbx_seq_one_letter_code
_entity_poly.pdbx_strand_id
1 'polypeptide(L)'
;MARGGMRDWNAYWDKFKSLAALQEKSNNIDETFKRIEAEFGCKLLSGDHIQIIAALEERIEELENAQAKTQAGVQADLFESI
;
A
#
# COMPACT_ATOMS: atom_id res chain seq x y z
N MET A 1 12.67 -27.44 5.37
CA MET A 1 13.24 -26.38 6.23
C MET A 1 12.22 -25.26 6.33
N ALA A 2 11.51 -25.16 7.45
CA ALA A 2 10.51 -24.14 7.68
C ALA A 2 11.18 -22.90 8.29
N ARG A 3 11.25 -21.81 7.51
CA ARG A 3 11.27 -20.41 7.96
C ARG A 3 11.18 -19.45 6.75
N GLY A 4 10.37 -19.82 5.75
CA GLY A 4 9.83 -18.83 4.81
C GLY A 4 8.70 -18.14 5.55
N GLY A 5 9.03 -17.20 6.44
CA GLY A 5 8.00 -16.31 6.98
C GLY A 5 7.40 -15.63 5.76
N MET A 6 6.13 -15.94 5.46
CA MET A 6 5.33 -15.21 4.49
C MET A 6 5.57 -13.74 4.81
N ARG A 7 6.26 -13.03 3.93
CA ARG A 7 6.55 -11.62 4.18
C ARG A 7 5.22 -10.92 4.07
N ASP A 8 4.73 -10.38 5.18
CA ASP A 8 3.51 -9.58 5.18
C ASP A 8 3.78 -8.27 4.44
N TRP A 9 3.59 -8.31 3.12
CA TRP A 9 3.72 -7.14 2.25
C TRP A 9 2.72 -6.06 2.63
N ASN A 10 1.53 -6.45 3.13
CA ASN A 10 0.56 -5.54 3.74
C ASN A 10 1.18 -4.75 4.91
N ALA A 11 1.85 -5.42 5.84
CA ALA A 11 2.53 -4.75 6.95
C ALA A 11 3.72 -3.87 6.51
N TYR A 12 4.37 -4.22 5.39
CA TYR A 12 5.38 -3.37 4.77
C TYR A 12 4.75 -2.07 4.23
N TRP A 13 3.60 -2.18 3.55
CA TRP A 13 2.88 -1.04 2.99
C TRP A 13 2.18 -0.18 4.03
N ASP A 14 1.79 -0.75 5.18
CA ASP A 14 1.20 -0.02 6.31
C ASP A 14 2.09 1.12 6.85
N LYS A 15 3.41 1.01 6.67
CA LYS A 15 4.37 2.06 7.02
C LYS A 15 4.13 3.34 6.22
N PHE A 16 3.55 3.23 5.02
CA PHE A 16 3.26 4.33 4.13
C PHE A 16 1.79 4.74 4.28
N LYS A 17 1.55 5.77 5.09
CA LYS A 17 0.20 6.33 5.31
C LYS A 17 -0.26 7.31 4.23
N SER A 18 0.61 7.65 3.28
CA SER A 18 0.32 8.63 2.23
C SER A 18 -0.05 7.91 0.94
N LEU A 19 -1.26 8.15 0.46
CA LEU A 19 -1.75 7.65 -0.82
C LEU A 19 -0.81 8.06 -1.96
N ALA A 20 -0.38 9.33 -1.98
CA ALA A 20 0.55 9.84 -2.99
C ALA A 20 1.90 9.08 -2.98
N ALA A 21 2.40 8.72 -1.80
CA ALA A 21 3.65 7.96 -1.68
C ALA A 21 3.51 6.51 -2.17
N LEU A 22 2.34 5.90 -2.02
CA LEU A 22 2.05 4.57 -2.55
C LEU A 22 1.82 4.59 -4.06
N GLN A 23 1.09 5.58 -4.57
CA GLN A 23 0.89 5.79 -6.00
C GLN A 23 2.20 6.08 -6.73
N GLU A 24 3.11 6.88 -6.15
CA GLU A 24 4.45 7.10 -6.71
C GLU A 24 5.25 5.80 -6.80
N LYS A 25 5.15 4.93 -5.79
CA LYS A 25 5.80 3.61 -5.79
C LYS A 25 5.18 2.65 -6.79
N SER A 26 3.86 2.71 -6.98
CA SER A 26 3.15 1.96 -8.02
C SER A 26 3.56 2.40 -9.42
N ASN A 27 3.70 3.72 -9.64
CA ASN A 27 4.17 4.27 -10.92
C ASN A 27 5.63 3.88 -11.22
N ASN A 28 6.43 3.65 -10.18
CA ASN A 28 7.83 3.24 -10.28
C ASN A 28 8.04 1.82 -9.71
N ILE A 29 7.18 0.86 -10.10
CA ILE A 29 7.16 -0.48 -9.48
C ILE A 29 8.48 -1.24 -9.67
N ASP A 30 9.15 -1.10 -10.82
CA ASP A 30 10.46 -1.71 -11.08
C ASP A 30 11.55 -1.20 -10.12
N GLU A 31 11.54 0.11 -9.84
CA GLU A 31 12.47 0.71 -8.88
C GLU A 31 12.11 0.30 -7.45
N THR A 32 10.82 0.23 -7.16
CA THR A 32 10.29 -0.23 -5.88
C THR A 32 10.71 -1.66 -5.58
N PHE A 33 10.66 -2.57 -6.56
CA PHE A 33 11.17 -3.93 -6.40
C PHE A 33 12.66 -3.95 -6.09
N LYS A 34 13.48 -3.21 -6.85
CA LYS A 34 14.92 -3.12 -6.57
C LYS A 34 15.23 -2.60 -5.17
N ARG A 35 14.46 -1.61 -4.69
CA ARG A 35 14.59 -1.08 -3.32
C ARG A 35 14.22 -2.14 -2.28
N ILE A 36 13.15 -2.88 -2.49
CA ILE A 36 12.75 -4.00 -1.62
C ILE A 36 13.84 -5.09 -1.64
N GLU A 37 14.36 -5.46 -2.81
CA GLU A 37 15.46 -6.42 -2.93
C GLU A 37 16.70 -5.97 -2.15
N ALA A 38 17.04 -4.68 -2.21
CA ALA A 38 18.14 -4.09 -1.47
C ALA A 38 17.89 -4.05 0.05
N GLU A 39 16.67 -3.68 0.48
CA GLU A 39 16.30 -3.60 1.90
C GLU A 39 16.35 -4.97 2.59
N PHE A 40 15.89 -6.00 1.88
CA PHE A 40 15.83 -7.36 2.40
C PHE A 40 17.03 -8.23 2.02
N GLY A 41 17.99 -7.69 1.24
CA GLY A 41 19.17 -8.40 0.78
C GLY A 41 18.86 -9.67 0.00
N CYS A 42 17.74 -9.72 -0.71
CA CYS A 42 17.28 -10.91 -1.41
C CYS A 42 16.73 -10.57 -2.79
N LYS A 43 16.81 -11.52 -3.72
CA LYS A 43 16.20 -11.39 -5.03
C LYS A 43 14.71 -11.76 -4.95
N LEU A 44 13.84 -10.91 -5.45
CA LEU A 44 12.40 -11.19 -5.51
C LEU A 44 12.14 -12.20 -6.64
N LEU A 45 11.28 -13.18 -6.36
CA LEU A 45 10.81 -14.12 -7.37
C LEU A 45 9.56 -13.57 -8.05
N SER A 46 9.21 -14.12 -9.22
CA SER A 46 8.00 -13.72 -9.96
C SER A 46 6.72 -13.83 -9.12
N GLY A 47 6.67 -14.78 -8.16
CA GLY A 47 5.57 -14.90 -7.21
C GLY A 47 5.53 -13.78 -6.16
N ASP A 48 6.70 -13.29 -5.72
CA ASP A 48 6.78 -12.19 -4.77
C ASP A 48 6.34 -10.87 -5.41
N HIS A 49 6.67 -10.65 -6.69
CA HIS A 49 6.20 -9.46 -7.43
C HIS A 49 4.67 -9.36 -7.43
N ILE A 50 3.99 -10.48 -7.69
CA ILE A 50 2.51 -10.51 -7.68
C ILE A 50 1.98 -10.20 -6.29
N GLN A 51 2.58 -10.77 -5.24
CA GLN A 51 2.13 -10.53 -3.86
C GLN A 51 2.38 -9.07 -3.42
N ILE A 52 3.51 -8.48 -3.82
CA ILE A 52 3.84 -7.09 -3.51
C ILE A 52 2.87 -6.13 -4.21
N ILE A 53 2.55 -6.38 -5.48
CA ILE A 53 1.59 -5.57 -6.24
C ILE A 53 0.20 -5.71 -5.64
N ALA A 54 -0.28 -6.92 -5.40
CA ALA A 54 -1.60 -7.15 -4.81
C ALA A 54 -1.75 -6.44 -3.45
N ALA A 55 -0.74 -6.53 -2.60
CA ALA A 55 -0.70 -5.84 -1.31
C ALA A 55 -0.63 -4.30 -1.45
N LEU A 56 0.04 -3.80 -2.49
CA LEU A 56 0.12 -2.37 -2.79
C LEU A 56 -1.24 -1.83 -3.26
N GLU A 57 -1.89 -2.53 -4.17
CA GLU A 57 -3.21 -2.18 -4.70
C GLU A 57 -4.28 -2.20 -3.60
N GLU A 58 -4.31 -3.24 -2.78
CA GLU A 58 -5.20 -3.35 -1.60
C GLU A 58 -5.01 -2.14 -0.69
N ARG A 59 -3.76 -1.74 -0.42
CA ARG A 59 -3.48 -0.61 0.46
C ARG A 59 -3.89 0.75 -0.14
N ILE A 60 -3.71 0.92 -1.45
CA ILE A 60 -4.14 2.12 -2.16
C ILE A 60 -5.66 2.25 -2.06
N GLU A 61 -6.39 1.17 -2.36
CA GLU A 61 -7.85 1.13 -2.29
C GLU A 61 -8.37 1.40 -0.87
N GLU A 62 -7.72 0.86 0.17
CA GLU A 62 -8.07 1.14 1.56
C GLU A 62 -7.96 2.63 1.90
N LEU A 63 -6.87 3.28 1.49
CA LEU A 63 -6.63 4.70 1.77
C LEU A 63 -7.57 5.60 0.96
N GLU A 64 -7.84 5.26 -0.30
CA GLU A 64 -8.82 5.97 -1.13
C GLU A 64 -10.23 5.87 -0.50
N ASN A 65 -10.63 4.68 -0.05
CA ASN A 65 -11.89 4.47 0.64
C ASN A 65 -11.96 5.21 1.98
N ALA A 66 -10.87 5.22 2.77
CA ALA A 66 -10.79 5.95 4.03
C ALA A 66 -10.88 7.47 3.81
N GLN A 67 -10.24 7.99 2.77
CA GLN A 67 -10.30 9.40 2.39
C GLN A 67 -11.70 9.77 1.92
N ALA A 68 -12.33 8.95 1.08
CA ALA A 68 -13.70 9.15 0.62
C ALA A 68 -14.72 9.16 1.76
N LYS A 69 -14.59 8.24 2.74
CA LYS A 69 -15.45 8.21 3.94
C LYS A 69 -15.26 9.43 4.82
N THR A 70 -14.03 9.91 4.99
CA THR A 70 -13.74 11.12 5.76
C THR A 70 -14.38 12.35 5.11
N GLN A 71 -14.32 12.44 3.77
CA GLN A 71 -14.90 13.56 3.03
C GLN A 71 -16.44 13.55 3.05
N ALA A 72 -17.06 12.37 3.04
CA ALA A 72 -18.52 12.21 3.16
C ALA A 72 -19.05 12.61 4.55
N GLY A 73 -18.27 12.39 5.62
CA GLY A 73 -18.65 12.79 6.98
C GLY A 73 -18.70 14.30 7.19
N VAL A 74 -17.74 15.04 6.63
CA VAL A 74 -17.67 16.52 6.80
C VAL A 74 -18.79 17.25 6.04
N GLN A 75 -19.36 16.64 5.01
CA GLN A 75 -20.48 17.23 4.27
C GLN A 75 -21.83 17.11 5.01
N ALA A 76 -21.96 16.21 5.99
CA ALA A 76 -23.18 16.07 6.79
C ALA A 76 -23.35 17.22 7.80
N ASP A 77 -22.25 17.72 8.39
CA ASP A 77 -22.29 18.84 9.35
C ASP A 77 -22.64 20.20 8.72
N LEU A 78 -22.51 20.36 7.40
CA LEU A 78 -22.83 21.63 6.71
C LEU A 78 -24.33 21.85 6.45
N PHE A 79 -25.16 20.81 6.61
CA PHE A 79 -26.62 20.90 6.45
C PHE A 79 -27.40 20.86 7.76
N GLU A 80 -26.73 20.66 8.91
CA GLU A 80 -27.38 20.63 10.23
C GLU A 80 -27.45 22.00 10.94
N SER A 81 -26.86 23.06 10.36
CA SER A 81 -26.98 24.42 10.89
C SER A 81 -28.08 25.20 10.14
N ILE A 82 -29.34 24.80 10.36
CA ILE A 82 -30.53 25.61 10.04
C ILE A 82 -30.84 26.54 11.21
#